data_AF-A0A373QAI3-F1
#
_entry.id   AF-A0A373QAI3-F1
#
_cell.length_a   1.000
_cell.length_b   1.000
_cell.length_c   1.000
_cell.angle_alpha   90.00
_cell.angle_beta   90.00
_cell.angle_gamma   90.00
#
_symmetry.space_group_name_H-M   'P 1'
#
loop_
_entity.id
_entity.type
_entity.pdbx_description
1 polymer ?
#
loop_
_entity_poly.entity_id
_entity_poly.type
_entity_poly.pdbx_seq_one_letter_code
_entity_poly.pdbx_strand_id
1 'polypeptide(L)' 'MKDYIEKRAVELAQYIVENNATVRKTAKIFNISKSTVHTVVSIRVGYVG' A
#
# COMPACT_ATOMS: atom_id res chain seq x y z
N MET A 1 12.69 -2.48 -12.38
CA MET A 1 12.56 -3.22 -11.09
C MET A 1 11.99 -2.34 -9.97
N LYS A 2 12.43 -1.07 -9.83
CA LYS A 2 11.81 -0.11 -8.90
C LYS A 2 10.39 0.32 -9.29
N ASP A 3 10.12 0.48 -10.59
CA ASP A 3 8.83 0.96 -11.10
C ASP A 3 7.65 0.04 -10.75
N TYR A 4 7.90 -1.27 -10.61
CA TYR A 4 6.88 -2.25 -10.25
C TYR A 4 6.41 -2.07 -8.79
N ILE A 5 7.34 -1.70 -7.90
CA ILE A 5 7.04 -1.48 -6.48
C ILE A 5 6.28 -0.16 -6.32
N GLU A 6 6.67 0.89 -7.04
CA GLU A 6 5.96 2.18 -7.02
C GLU A 6 4.53 2.06 -7.56
N LYS A 7 4.33 1.37 -8.68
CA LYS A 7 2.97 1.15 -9.21
C LYS A 7 2.09 0.41 -8.22
N ARG A 8 2.61 -0.66 -7.60
CA ARG A 8 1.90 -1.36 -6.53
C ARG A 8 1.59 -0.49 -5.32
N ALA A 9 2.49 0.45 -4.97
CA ALA A 9 2.26 1.38 -3.88
C ALA A 9 1.07 2.29 -4.13
N VAL A 10 0.97 2.82 -5.35
CA VAL A 10 -0.14 3.68 -5.77
C VAL A 10 -1.45 2.88 -5.80
N GLU A 11 -1.44 1.67 -6.37
CA GLU A 11 -2.63 0.79 -6.40
C GLU A 11 -3.13 0.43 -4.99
N LEU A 12 -2.23 0.08 -4.07
CA LEU A 12 -2.56 -0.24 -2.69
C LEU A 12 -3.15 0.98 -1.94
N ALA A 13 -2.56 2.17 -2.14
CA ALA A 13 -3.02 3.40 -1.54
C ALA A 13 -4.39 3.82 -2.07
N GLN A 14 -4.59 3.76 -3.40
CA GLN A 14 -5.90 4.01 -4.02
C GLN A 14 -6.95 3.05 -3.49
N TYR A 15 -6.65 1.75 -3.44
CA TYR A 15 -7.58 0.76 -2.92
C TYR A 15 -8.01 1.07 -1.47
N ILE A 16 -7.06 1.44 -0.62
CA ILE A 16 -7.31 1.82 0.78
C ILE A 16 -8.24 3.03 0.88
N VAL A 17 -7.99 4.08 0.10
CA VAL A 17 -8.79 5.32 0.12
C VAL A 17 -10.18 5.09 -0.47
N GLU A 18 -10.26 4.48 -1.65
CA GLU A 18 -11.52 4.25 -2.38
C GLU A 18 -12.45 3.30 -1.63
N ASN A 19 -11.91 2.28 -0.97
CA ASN A 19 -12.70 1.28 -0.25
C ASN A 19 -12.78 1.53 1.25
N ASN A 20 -12.20 2.65 1.73
CA ASN A 20 -11.98 2.93 3.15
C ASN A 20 -11.43 1.69 3.90
N ALA A 21 -10.51 0.97 3.26
CA ALA A 21 -10.06 -0.34 3.69
C ALA A 21 -8.85 -0.23 4.63
N THR A 22 -8.84 -1.03 5.70
CA THR A 22 -7.69 -1.06 6.61
C THR A 22 -6.51 -1.82 5.98
N VAL A 23 -5.29 -1.48 6.40
CA VAL A 23 -4.04 -2.15 6.00
C VAL A 23 -4.13 -3.68 6.11
N ARG A 24 -4.80 -4.19 7.15
CA ARG A 24 -5.00 -5.63 7.36
C ARG A 24 -5.91 -6.26 6.30
N LYS A 25 -6.98 -5.55 5.89
CA LYS A 25 -7.91 -6.03 4.87
C LYS A 25 -7.21 -6.05 3.50
N THR A 26 -6.47 -4.98 3.19
CA THR A 26 -5.67 -4.87 1.97
C THR A 26 -4.60 -5.95 1.88
N ALA A 27 -3.87 -6.23 2.97
CA ALA A 27 -2.88 -7.32 2.99
C ALA A 27 -3.47 -8.69 2.58
N LYS A 28 -4.66 -9.01 3.09
CA LYS A 28 -5.37 -10.26 2.73
C LYS A 28 -5.78 -10.28 1.25
N ILE A 29 -6.28 -9.17 0.73
CA ILE A 29 -6.79 -9.08 -0.66
C ILE A 29 -5.65 -9.18 -1.68
N PHE A 30 -4.54 -8.47 -1.41
CA PHE A 30 -3.39 -8.45 -2.29
C PHE A 30 -2.43 -9.64 -2.05
N ASN A 31 -2.81 -10.56 -1.15
CA ASN A 31 -2.03 -11.73 -0.75
C ASN A 31 -0.56 -11.40 -0.42
N ILE A 32 -0.37 -10.34 0.35
CA ILE A 32 0.94 -9.87 0.81
C ILE A 32 0.91 -9.70 2.33
N SER A 33 2.09 -9.69 2.94
CA SER A 33 2.18 -9.51 4.38
C SER A 33 1.75 -8.10 4.79
N LYS A 34 1.22 -7.99 6.02
CA LYS A 34 0.88 -6.70 6.63
C LYS A 34 2.08 -5.74 6.65
N SER A 35 3.29 -6.26 6.94
CA SER A 35 4.52 -5.45 6.95
C SER A 35 4.87 -4.92 5.57
N THR A 36 4.68 -5.70 4.49
CA THR A 36 4.86 -5.21 3.12
C THR A 36 3.90 -4.05 2.82
N VAL A 37 2.61 -4.18 3.18
CA VAL A 37 1.66 -3.06 3.00
C VAL A 37 2.07 -1.83 3.81
N HIS A 38 2.51 -2.00 5.06
CA HIS A 38 2.99 -0.88 5.88
C HIS A 38 4.20 -0.19 5.27
N THR A 39 5.24 -0.94 4.86
CA THR A 39 6.42 -0.35 4.23
C THR A 39 6.04 0.41 2.97
N VAL A 40 5.18 -0.19 2.14
CA VAL A 40 4.74 0.39 0.87
C VAL A 40 3.91 1.66 1.05
N VAL A 41 2.94 1.67 1.98
CA VAL A 41 2.12 2.84 2.29
C VAL A 41 2.94 3.92 3.03
N SER A 42 3.82 3.52 3.95
CA SER A 42 4.68 4.44 4.71
C SER A 42 5.68 5.18 3.82
N ILE A 43 6.28 4.48 2.85
CA ILE A 43 7.17 5.11 1.84
C ILE A 43 6.43 6.21 1.06
N ARG A 44 5.12 6.05 0.80
CA ARG A 44 4.36 7.01 -0.01
C ARG A 44 3.71 8.14 0.79
N VAL A 45 3.29 7.89 2.03
CA VAL A 45 2.63 8.89 2.89
C VAL A 45 3.62 9.64 3.78
N GLY A 46 4.81 9.08 4.03
CA GLY A 46 5.83 9.66 4.93
C GLY A 46 6.72 10.77 4.34
N TYR A 47 6.54 11.14 3.07
CA TYR A 47 7.20 12.30 2.43
C TYR A 47 6.20 13.43 2.17
N VAL A 48 5.40 13.76 3.17
CA VAL A 48 4.70 15.04 3.25
C VAL A 48 5.10 15.67 4.59
N GLY A 49 6.34 16.17 4.62
CA GLY A 49 6.89 17.05 5.63
C GLY A 49 7.49 18.25 4.92
#